data_AF-A0A328MC72-F1
#
_entry.id   AF-A0A328MC72-F1
#
_cell.length_a   1.000
_cell.length_b   1.000
_cell.length_c   1.000
_cell.angle_alpha   90.00
_cell.angle_beta   90.00
_cell.angle_gamma   90.00
#
_symmetry.space_group_name_H-M   'P 1'
#
loop_
_entity.id
_entity.type
_entity.pdbx_description
1 polymer ?
#
loop_
_entity_poly.entity_id
_entity_poly.type
_entity_poly.pdbx_seq_one_letter_code
_entity_poly.pdbx_strand_id
1 'polypeptide(L)'
;MDAYNKVVVESDYRVNLEMKRDGEKLLSSWQISAFIENLSRSYYKNELLNTIESYINKGTDLENIFIIDESFKLNNIYKNLGILNLRNERDAKTLYHLGKPIGMFPNEKLIKINCMFEIFRKVNETLSEYKVKGLNKESLSGLITFSISPNTTMIAIKEKIISLANENLNQSSQEEVRNKEQHKKIDQKKLANYLESSTAQVMSSYQKMESDFISLAITKESILANDIKNIKDINETPSNIAGYFNTFKSTFDNLIRPIIGIYNPNDNSVEIICRDFIDKTLYVEENKRFLDIKSISRNSPLAVCVVLGVGGLTFLSRHITVALDERLLRKQQAESAVNISEEHEIADLMSEIKQAIEERENNKEINITDATQDILDNLRRGNEERFIENAKDYGFLNEHAILKVRKEA
;
A
#
# COMPACT_ATOMS: atom_id res chain seq x y z
N MET A 1 -21.00 -2.75 19.67
CA MET A 1 -21.88 -1.94 18.82
C MET A 1 -21.04 -1.45 17.67
N ASP A 2 -21.18 -2.17 16.57
CA ASP A 2 -20.17 -2.26 15.51
C ASP A 2 -20.35 -1.12 14.50
N ALA A 3 -19.41 -0.17 14.52
CA ALA A 3 -19.36 0.93 13.56
C ALA A 3 -18.76 0.51 12.19
N TYR A 4 -18.52 -0.80 11.96
CA TYR A 4 -17.73 -1.30 10.83
C TYR A 4 -18.53 -1.89 9.66
N ASN A 5 -19.86 -1.83 9.68
CA ASN A 5 -20.70 -2.35 8.58
C ASN A 5 -21.14 -1.28 7.55
N LYS A 6 -20.46 -0.13 7.43
CA LYS A 6 -20.96 0.97 6.57
C LYS A 6 -19.94 1.70 5.69
N VAL A 7 -18.71 1.22 5.58
CA VAL A 7 -17.63 1.97 4.88
C VAL A 7 -17.00 1.20 3.72
N VAL A 8 -17.79 0.41 3.01
CA VAL A 8 -17.69 0.24 1.56
C VAL A 8 -19.13 0.02 1.12
N VAL A 9 -19.62 0.75 0.13
CA VAL A 9 -20.93 0.48 -0.47
C VAL A 9 -20.84 -0.94 -1.05
N GLU A 10 -21.45 -1.90 -0.36
CA GLU A 10 -21.84 -3.20 -0.91
C GLU A 10 -22.82 -2.92 -2.04
N SER A 11 -22.31 -2.67 -3.23
CA SER A 11 -23.07 -3.03 -4.40
C SER A 11 -22.71 -4.49 -4.69
N ASP A 12 -23.71 -5.37 -4.64
CA ASP A 12 -23.61 -6.84 -4.74
C ASP A 12 -23.02 -7.36 -6.08
N TYR A 13 -22.43 -6.48 -6.89
CA TYR A 13 -21.99 -6.80 -8.22
C TYR A 13 -20.58 -7.37 -8.19
N ARG A 14 -20.49 -8.61 -8.66
CA ARG A 14 -19.24 -9.20 -9.10
C ARG A 14 -19.24 -9.30 -10.61
N VAL A 15 -18.09 -9.20 -11.23
CA VAL A 15 -17.98 -9.22 -12.69
C VAL A 15 -17.12 -10.37 -13.13
N ASN A 16 -17.69 -11.20 -14.01
CA ASN A 16 -16.96 -12.28 -14.65
C ASN A 16 -16.24 -11.72 -15.87
N LEU A 17 -14.92 -11.65 -15.83
CA LEU A 17 -14.10 -11.28 -16.96
C LEU A 17 -13.46 -12.54 -17.56
N GLU A 18 -13.72 -12.78 -18.84
CA GLU A 18 -13.10 -13.84 -19.63
C GLU A 18 -12.11 -13.21 -20.61
N MET A 19 -10.81 -13.31 -20.30
CA MET A 19 -9.74 -12.82 -21.18
C MET A 19 -9.24 -13.97 -22.05
N LYS A 20 -9.45 -13.88 -23.36
CA LYS A 20 -8.88 -14.83 -24.33
C LYS A 20 -7.67 -14.22 -24.99
N ARG A 21 -6.69 -15.04 -25.32
CA ARG A 21 -5.47 -14.57 -25.97
C ARG A 21 -5.57 -14.58 -27.49
N ASP A 22 -4.86 -13.67 -28.13
CA ASP A 22 -4.59 -13.74 -29.57
C ASP A 22 -3.53 -14.80 -29.86
N GLY A 23 -3.81 -15.64 -30.86
CA GLY A 23 -2.86 -16.61 -31.42
C GLY A 23 -2.70 -17.92 -30.63
N GLU A 24 -2.21 -18.94 -31.34
CA GLU A 24 -2.19 -20.35 -30.86
C GLU A 24 -0.97 -20.73 -30.00
N LYS A 25 0.04 -19.85 -29.91
CA LYS A 25 1.33 -20.16 -29.27
C LYS A 25 1.21 -20.33 -27.75
N LEU A 26 1.18 -21.55 -27.20
CA LEU A 26 1.02 -21.77 -25.76
C LEU A 26 1.93 -20.89 -24.87
N LEU A 27 1.36 -20.31 -23.80
CA LEU A 27 2.16 -19.71 -22.73
C LEU A 27 2.71 -20.79 -21.81
N SER A 28 3.94 -20.62 -21.34
CA SER A 28 4.49 -21.47 -20.28
C SER A 28 3.73 -21.27 -18.97
N SER A 29 3.78 -22.27 -18.07
CA SER A 29 3.20 -22.15 -16.71
C SER A 29 3.74 -20.92 -15.96
N TRP A 30 5.00 -20.54 -16.20
CA TRP A 30 5.63 -19.37 -15.60
C TRP A 30 5.03 -18.06 -16.11
N GLN A 31 4.81 -17.95 -17.42
CA GLN A 31 4.18 -16.76 -18.02
C GLN A 31 2.73 -16.60 -17.55
N ILE A 32 1.98 -17.70 -17.46
CA ILE A 32 0.61 -17.69 -16.92
C ILE A 32 0.64 -17.21 -15.46
N SER A 33 1.53 -17.75 -14.64
CA SER A 33 1.63 -17.38 -13.22
C SER A 33 2.00 -15.91 -13.04
N ALA A 34 2.93 -15.40 -13.85
CA ALA A 34 3.34 -14.00 -13.84
C ALA A 34 2.21 -13.05 -14.26
N PHE A 35 1.44 -13.40 -15.30
CA PHE A 35 0.26 -12.63 -15.70
C PHE A 35 -0.77 -12.54 -14.56
N ILE A 36 -1.09 -13.68 -13.94
CA ILE A 36 -2.05 -13.75 -12.84
C ILE A 36 -1.56 -12.95 -11.62
N GLU A 37 -0.27 -13.02 -11.27
CA GLU A 37 0.30 -12.23 -10.18
C GLU A 37 0.20 -10.72 -10.47
N ASN A 38 0.45 -10.30 -11.71
CA ASN A 38 0.31 -8.89 -12.11
C ASN A 38 -1.15 -8.42 -12.11
N LEU A 39 -2.09 -9.24 -12.57
CA LEU A 39 -3.52 -8.94 -12.49
C LEU A 39 -3.96 -8.77 -11.03
N SER A 40 -3.60 -9.74 -10.17
CA SER A 40 -3.91 -9.69 -8.73
C SER A 40 -3.29 -8.48 -8.03
N ARG A 41 -2.03 -8.19 -8.32
CA ARG A 41 -1.32 -7.00 -7.82
C ARG A 41 -2.03 -5.72 -8.23
N SER A 42 -2.36 -5.59 -9.51
CA SER A 42 -2.95 -4.36 -10.05
C SER A 42 -4.35 -4.14 -9.47
N TYR A 43 -5.14 -5.22 -9.40
CA TYR A 43 -6.45 -5.22 -8.76
C TYR A 43 -6.37 -4.76 -7.29
N TYR A 44 -5.50 -5.39 -6.49
CA TYR A 44 -5.32 -5.04 -5.09
C TYR A 44 -4.91 -3.57 -4.88
N LYS A 45 -3.99 -3.06 -5.70
CA LYS A 45 -3.58 -1.66 -5.66
C LYS A 45 -4.73 -0.70 -5.96
N ASN A 46 -5.61 -1.04 -6.89
CA ASN A 46 -6.78 -0.21 -7.17
C ASN A 46 -7.80 -0.25 -6.03
N GLU A 47 -8.01 -1.40 -5.40
CA GLU A 47 -8.86 -1.50 -4.21
C GLU A 47 -8.32 -0.64 -3.06
N LEU A 48 -6.99 -0.61 -2.87
CA LEU A 48 -6.35 0.31 -1.93
C LEU A 48 -6.61 1.78 -2.29
N LEU A 49 -6.42 2.18 -3.55
CA LEU A 49 -6.65 3.57 -3.98
C LEU A 49 -8.11 3.98 -3.83
N ASN A 50 -9.05 3.10 -4.17
CA ASN A 50 -10.49 3.30 -3.97
C ASN A 50 -10.83 3.49 -2.48
N THR A 51 -10.18 2.71 -1.62
CA THR A 51 -10.37 2.79 -0.17
C THR A 51 -9.77 4.09 0.40
N ILE A 52 -8.56 4.46 -0.04
CA ILE A 52 -7.93 5.76 0.30
C ILE A 52 -8.84 6.93 -0.09
N GLU A 53 -9.33 6.94 -1.33
CA GLU A 53 -10.25 7.96 -1.84
C GLU A 53 -11.51 8.07 -0.97
N SER A 54 -12.07 6.94 -0.53
CA SER A 54 -13.20 6.92 0.39
C SER A 54 -12.85 7.52 1.77
N TYR A 55 -11.64 7.30 2.29
CA TYR A 55 -11.20 7.89 3.56
C TYR A 55 -11.04 9.41 3.45
N ILE A 56 -10.46 9.89 2.34
CA ILE A 56 -10.27 11.32 2.08
C ILE A 56 -11.62 12.03 1.94
N ASN A 57 -12.57 11.46 1.18
CA ASN A 57 -13.93 12.01 1.04
C ASN A 57 -14.66 12.19 2.39
N LYS A 58 -14.31 11.37 3.39
CA LYS A 58 -14.85 11.44 4.75
C LYS A 58 -14.12 12.41 5.68
N GLY A 59 -13.15 13.16 5.16
CA GLY A 59 -12.38 14.16 5.90
C GLY A 59 -11.10 13.63 6.55
N THR A 60 -10.53 12.51 6.05
CA THR A 60 -9.21 12.06 6.52
C THR A 60 -8.11 12.90 5.89
N ASP A 61 -7.29 13.54 6.72
CA ASP A 61 -6.12 14.28 6.26
C ASP A 61 -5.08 13.37 5.58
N LEU A 62 -4.47 13.83 4.49
CA LEU A 62 -3.44 13.08 3.75
C LEU A 62 -2.19 12.78 4.60
N GLU A 63 -1.91 13.58 5.62
CA GLU A 63 -0.81 13.34 6.58
C GLU A 63 -1.03 12.10 7.45
N ASN A 64 -2.29 11.69 7.60
CA ASN A 64 -2.66 10.54 8.41
C ASN A 64 -2.66 9.25 7.58
N ILE A 65 -2.55 9.34 6.26
CA ILE A 65 -2.46 8.18 5.37
C ILE A 65 -1.00 7.83 5.19
N PHE A 66 -0.63 6.56 5.37
CA PHE A 66 0.76 6.13 5.20
C PHE A 66 0.87 4.74 4.62
N ILE A 67 2.01 4.47 3.98
CA ILE A 67 2.39 3.18 3.44
C ILE A 67 3.50 2.58 4.29
N ILE A 68 3.46 1.27 4.50
CA ILE A 68 4.57 0.53 5.10
C ILE A 68 5.63 0.28 4.03
N ASP A 69 6.91 0.43 4.38
CA ASP A 69 8.06 0.28 3.47
C ASP A 69 8.32 -1.16 2.97
N GLU A 70 7.54 -2.14 3.43
CA GLU A 70 7.65 -3.55 3.08
C GLU A 70 6.30 -4.09 2.55
N SER A 71 6.38 -5.07 1.64
CA SER A 71 5.20 -5.82 1.19
C SER A 71 4.80 -6.89 2.19
N PHE A 72 3.50 -7.14 2.37
CA PHE A 72 3.09 -8.29 3.17
C PHE A 72 3.48 -9.61 2.48
N LYS A 73 3.97 -10.55 3.28
CA LYS A 73 4.39 -11.89 2.86
C LYS A 73 3.21 -12.85 2.85
N LEU A 74 2.94 -13.51 1.72
CA LEU A 74 1.83 -14.48 1.59
C LEU A 74 1.91 -15.66 2.55
N ASN A 75 3.11 -16.09 2.93
CA ASN A 75 3.27 -17.26 3.80
C ASN A 75 3.06 -16.93 5.29
N ASN A 76 2.96 -15.65 5.63
CA ASN A 76 2.69 -15.23 6.99
C ASN A 76 1.20 -15.33 7.30
N ILE A 77 0.90 -15.65 8.54
CA ILE A 77 -0.46 -15.59 9.08
C ILE A 77 -0.59 -14.24 9.78
N TYR A 78 -1.33 -13.34 9.16
CA TYR A 78 -1.73 -12.09 9.80
C TYR A 78 -3.06 -12.33 10.48
N LYS A 79 -3.16 -12.01 11.78
CA LYS A 79 -4.43 -12.03 12.53
C LYS A 79 -4.57 -10.72 13.26
N ASN A 80 -5.79 -10.18 13.28
CA ASN A 80 -6.13 -8.94 14.00
C ASN A 80 -5.45 -7.68 13.42
N LEU A 81 -5.24 -7.60 12.10
CA LEU A 81 -4.79 -6.39 11.40
C LEU A 81 -5.93 -5.36 11.23
N GLY A 82 -6.76 -5.16 12.25
CA GLY A 82 -7.80 -4.14 12.22
C GLY A 82 -7.26 -2.79 12.65
N ILE A 83 -7.88 -2.27 13.70
CA ILE A 83 -7.34 -1.13 14.45
C ILE A 83 -6.26 -1.65 15.39
N LEU A 84 -5.05 -1.13 15.22
CA LEU A 84 -3.88 -1.34 16.05
C LEU A 84 -3.80 -0.21 17.07
N ASN A 85 -3.97 -0.49 18.35
CA ASN A 85 -3.80 0.52 19.41
C ASN A 85 -2.32 0.60 19.82
N LEU A 86 -1.61 1.64 19.38
CA LEU A 86 -0.16 1.73 19.58
C LEU A 86 0.27 1.96 21.04
N ARG A 87 -0.68 2.18 21.95
CA ARG A 87 -0.41 2.21 23.40
C ARG A 87 -0.25 0.80 23.99
N ASN A 88 -0.73 -0.23 23.30
CA ASN A 88 -0.56 -1.61 23.74
C ASN A 88 0.70 -2.22 23.12
N GLU A 89 1.33 -3.14 23.85
CA GLU A 89 2.60 -3.75 23.42
C GLU A 89 2.42 -4.64 22.18
N ARG A 90 1.30 -5.36 22.12
CA ARG A 90 1.01 -6.31 21.05
C ARG A 90 0.88 -5.62 19.70
N ASP A 91 0.12 -4.54 19.60
CA ASP A 91 -0.16 -3.86 18.34
C ASP A 91 1.00 -2.95 17.94
N ALA A 92 1.69 -2.33 18.90
CA ALA A 92 2.96 -1.64 18.64
C ALA A 92 3.99 -2.60 18.02
N LYS A 93 4.11 -3.81 18.57
CA LYS A 93 4.96 -4.87 18.01
C LYS A 93 4.46 -5.34 16.65
N THR A 94 3.15 -5.46 16.45
CA THR A 94 2.56 -5.78 15.14
C THR A 94 2.97 -4.74 14.10
N LEU A 95 2.77 -3.45 14.35
CA LEU A 95 3.16 -2.38 13.45
C LEU A 95 4.66 -2.41 13.11
N TYR A 96 5.52 -2.57 14.12
CA TYR A 96 6.97 -2.69 13.93
C TYR A 96 7.38 -3.85 13.02
N HIS A 97 6.64 -4.97 13.11
CA HIS A 97 6.86 -6.14 12.26
C HIS A 97 6.28 -6.01 10.85
N LEU A 98 5.30 -5.13 10.64
CA LEU A 98 4.84 -4.80 9.29
C LEU A 98 5.91 -4.01 8.54
N GLY A 99 6.52 -3.02 9.20
CA GLY A 99 7.58 -2.20 8.62
C GLY A 99 7.58 -0.77 9.16
N LYS A 100 8.30 0.12 8.48
CA LYS A 100 8.39 1.54 8.82
C LYS A 100 7.29 2.32 8.09
N PRO A 101 6.54 3.19 8.78
CA PRO A 101 5.50 3.99 8.15
C PRO A 101 6.10 5.15 7.33
N ILE A 102 5.59 5.36 6.12
CA ILE A 102 5.94 6.46 5.21
C ILE A 102 4.65 7.21 4.89
N GLY A 103 4.53 8.46 5.37
CA GLY A 103 3.35 9.28 5.14
C GLY A 103 3.12 9.58 3.66
N MET A 104 1.86 9.67 3.25
CA MET A 104 1.47 10.20 1.94
C MET A 104 1.83 11.67 1.86
N PHE A 105 1.58 12.42 2.93
CA PHE A 105 2.13 13.74 3.19
C PHE A 105 3.08 13.69 4.40
N PRO A 106 4.07 14.60 4.49
CA PRO A 106 4.95 14.68 5.64
C PRO A 106 4.16 14.83 6.94
N ASN A 107 4.41 13.95 7.90
CA ASN A 107 3.78 13.99 9.23
C ASN A 107 4.87 13.74 10.28
N GLU A 108 5.13 14.73 11.12
CA GLU A 108 6.21 14.69 12.11
C GLU A 108 6.12 13.45 13.02
N LYS A 109 4.91 13.07 13.47
CA LYS A 109 4.71 11.91 14.34
C LYS A 109 5.08 10.61 13.64
N LEU A 110 4.63 10.43 12.39
CA LEU A 110 4.96 9.24 11.59
C LEU A 110 6.44 9.18 11.23
N ILE A 111 7.05 10.32 10.89
CA ILE A 111 8.49 10.45 10.67
C ILE A 111 9.26 10.00 11.91
N LYS A 112 8.85 10.48 13.10
CA LYS A 112 9.49 10.08 14.35
C LYS A 112 9.38 8.58 14.60
N ILE A 113 8.21 7.98 14.36
CA ILE A 113 8.02 6.53 14.48
C ILE A 113 8.91 5.77 13.49
N ASN A 114 9.01 6.23 12.24
CA ASN A 114 9.86 5.65 11.22
C ASN A 114 11.34 5.63 11.65
N CYS A 115 11.88 6.80 12.02
CA CYS A 115 13.26 6.91 12.50
C CYS A 115 13.50 6.09 13.76
N MET A 116 12.53 6.08 14.70
CA MET A 116 12.59 5.29 15.92
C MET A 116 12.70 3.80 15.61
N PHE A 117 11.88 3.28 14.69
CA PHE A 117 11.97 1.88 14.27
C PHE A 117 13.32 1.54 13.63
N GLU A 118 13.87 2.45 12.82
CA GLU A 118 15.17 2.25 12.19
C GLU A 118 16.32 2.24 13.21
N ILE A 119 16.31 3.18 14.16
CA ILE A 119 17.26 3.21 15.28
C ILE A 119 17.15 1.91 16.10
N PHE A 120 15.94 1.48 16.44
CA PHE A 120 15.70 0.26 17.20
C PHE A 120 16.21 -1.00 16.47
N ARG A 121 16.05 -1.07 15.14
CA ARG A 121 16.60 -2.15 14.30
C ARG A 121 18.13 -2.15 14.31
N LYS A 122 18.75 -1.02 14.00
CA LYS A 122 20.23 -0.87 13.94
C LYS A 122 20.90 -1.15 15.29
N VAL A 123 20.28 -0.71 16.38
CA VAL A 123 20.77 -1.01 17.74
C VAL A 123 20.68 -2.51 18.03
N ASN A 124 19.58 -3.18 17.68
CA ASN A 124 19.46 -4.63 17.86
C ASN A 124 20.43 -5.44 17.01
N GLU A 125 20.67 -5.01 15.76
CA GLU A 125 21.69 -5.60 14.88
C GLU A 125 23.07 -5.49 15.53
N THR A 126 23.43 -4.30 16.02
CA THR A 126 24.69 -4.05 16.73
C THR A 126 24.81 -4.91 17.99
N LEU A 127 23.76 -5.00 18.82
CA LEU A 127 23.78 -5.86 20.01
C LEU A 127 23.97 -7.34 19.64
N SER A 128 23.31 -7.81 18.58
CA SER A 128 23.44 -9.19 18.10
C SER A 128 24.85 -9.49 17.60
N GLU A 129 25.50 -8.58 16.87
CA GLU A 129 26.89 -8.73 16.43
C GLU A 129 27.87 -8.89 17.60
N TYR A 130 27.59 -8.19 18.71
CA TYR A 130 28.36 -8.27 19.95
C TYR A 130 27.88 -9.36 20.91
N LYS A 131 26.93 -10.21 20.48
CA LYS A 131 26.32 -11.29 21.27
C LYS A 131 25.67 -10.80 22.59
N VAL A 132 25.22 -9.55 22.61
CA VAL A 132 24.44 -8.99 23.71
C VAL A 132 22.96 -9.24 23.46
N LYS A 133 22.19 -9.47 24.52
CA LYS A 133 20.74 -9.60 24.43
C LYS A 133 20.12 -8.34 23.81
N GLY A 134 19.36 -8.54 22.73
CA GLY A 134 18.64 -7.46 22.05
C GLY A 134 17.59 -6.79 22.94
N LEU A 135 17.22 -5.58 22.56
CA LEU A 135 16.15 -4.80 23.16
C LEU A 135 14.83 -5.57 23.14
N ASN A 136 14.08 -5.47 24.25
CA ASN A 136 12.77 -6.09 24.34
C ASN A 136 11.76 -5.32 23.48
N LYS A 137 11.08 -6.02 22.56
CA LYS A 137 10.03 -5.45 21.70
C LYS A 137 8.79 -5.00 22.49
N GLU A 138 8.60 -5.46 23.73
CA GLU A 138 7.55 -4.95 24.64
C GLU A 138 7.75 -3.45 24.95
N SER A 139 8.98 -2.94 24.88
CA SER A 139 9.26 -1.50 25.05
C SER A 139 8.74 -0.61 23.91
N LEU A 140 8.33 -1.18 22.77
CA LEU A 140 7.93 -0.43 21.59
C LEU A 140 6.72 0.48 21.83
N SER A 141 5.72 0.04 22.59
CA SER A 141 4.54 0.88 22.89
C SER A 141 4.94 2.15 23.67
N GLY A 142 5.81 2.00 24.67
CA GLY A 142 6.38 3.09 25.44
C GLY A 142 7.25 4.02 24.59
N LEU A 143 8.06 3.46 23.68
CA LEU A 143 8.90 4.24 22.76
C LEU A 143 8.08 5.00 21.72
N ILE A 144 7.01 4.42 21.17
CA ILE A 144 6.08 5.11 20.26
C ILE A 144 5.42 6.28 21.01
N THR A 145 4.85 6.01 22.19
CA THR A 145 4.19 7.02 23.01
C THR A 145 5.13 8.17 23.36
N PHE A 146 6.38 7.85 23.72
CA PHE A 146 7.42 8.84 23.97
C PHE A 146 7.74 9.65 22.70
N SER A 147 7.91 8.99 21.55
CA SER A 147 8.27 9.62 20.27
C SER A 147 7.23 10.64 19.78
N ILE A 148 5.94 10.36 19.97
CA ILE A 148 4.85 11.23 19.51
C ILE A 148 4.46 12.31 20.53
N SER A 149 5.06 12.30 21.72
CA SER A 149 4.74 13.27 22.76
C SER A 149 5.18 14.68 22.34
N PRO A 150 4.43 15.73 22.71
CA PRO A 150 4.82 17.10 22.43
C PRO A 150 6.23 17.39 23.00
N ASN A 151 7.06 18.09 22.24
CA ASN A 151 8.44 18.47 22.59
C ASN A 151 9.48 17.34 22.63
N THR A 152 9.12 16.08 22.34
CA THR A 152 10.13 15.03 22.21
C THR A 152 10.96 15.25 20.95
N THR A 153 12.28 15.41 21.11
CA THR A 153 13.23 15.54 20.00
C THR A 153 13.75 14.18 19.53
N MET A 154 14.25 14.09 18.30
CA MET A 154 14.86 12.86 17.80
C MET A 154 16.11 12.46 18.59
N ILE A 155 16.85 13.44 19.12
CA ILE A 155 18.00 13.20 20.01
C ILE A 155 17.53 12.46 21.27
N ALA A 156 16.45 12.92 21.90
CA ALA A 156 15.91 12.28 23.10
C ALA A 156 15.40 10.85 22.82
N ILE A 157 14.81 10.61 21.64
CA ILE A 157 14.38 9.26 21.20
C ILE A 157 15.60 8.35 21.07
N LYS A 158 16.65 8.80 20.37
CA LYS A 158 17.90 8.06 20.20
C LYS A 158 18.53 7.71 21.56
N GLU A 159 18.67 8.70 22.43
CA GLU A 159 19.26 8.53 23.77
C GLU A 159 18.49 7.52 24.60
N LYS A 160 17.15 7.54 24.55
CA LYS A 160 16.32 6.58 25.26
C LYS A 160 16.47 5.14 24.73
N ILE A 161 16.67 4.96 23.43
CA ILE A 161 16.95 3.61 22.88
C ILE A 161 18.35 3.15 23.29
N ILE A 162 19.35 4.03 23.24
CA ILE A 162 20.73 3.73 23.66
C ILE A 162 20.78 3.42 25.16
N SER A 163 20.01 4.10 26.00
CA SER A 163 19.95 3.80 27.45
C SER A 163 19.43 2.38 27.70
N LEU A 164 18.36 1.97 26.99
CA LEU A 164 17.85 0.59 27.06
C LEU A 164 18.90 -0.44 26.62
N ALA A 165 19.71 -0.12 25.60
CA ALA A 165 20.79 -1.01 25.15
C ALA A 165 21.89 -1.16 26.21
N ASN A 166 22.27 -0.06 26.87
CA ASN A 166 23.25 -0.06 27.94
C ASN A 166 22.76 -0.81 29.19
N GLU A 167 21.46 -0.72 29.51
CA GLU A 167 20.84 -1.50 30.58
C GLU A 167 20.94 -3.01 30.33
N ASN A 168 20.63 -3.47 29.11
CA ASN A 168 20.77 -4.88 28.72
C ASN A 168 22.22 -5.38 28.82
N LEU A 169 23.19 -4.53 28.46
CA LEU A 169 24.61 -4.86 28.55
C LEU A 169 25.07 -5.02 30.01
N ASN A 170 24.61 -4.13 30.89
CA ASN A 170 24.92 -4.20 32.32
C ASN A 170 24.35 -5.47 32.94
N GLN A 171 23.12 -5.87 32.58
CA GLN A 171 22.52 -7.13 33.04
C GLN A 171 23.29 -8.36 32.54
N SER A 172 23.64 -8.39 31.24
CA SER A 172 24.40 -9.51 30.65
C SER A 172 25.78 -9.67 31.32
N SER A 173 26.45 -8.55 31.61
CA SER A 173 27.75 -8.57 32.30
C SER A 173 27.65 -9.12 33.74
N GLN A 174 26.54 -8.86 34.44
CA GLN A 174 26.31 -9.38 35.80
C GLN A 174 25.98 -10.89 35.80
N GLU A 175 25.30 -11.38 34.77
CA GLU A 175 24.99 -12.81 34.61
C GLU A 175 26.25 -13.63 34.27
N GLU A 176 27.15 -13.13 33.41
CA GLU A 176 28.42 -13.78 33.09
C GLU A 176 29.34 -13.92 34.32
N VAL A 177 29.43 -12.88 35.17
CA VAL A 177 30.21 -12.92 36.42
C VAL A 177 29.67 -13.99 37.38
N ARG A 178 28.35 -14.24 37.37
CA ARG A 178 27.72 -15.28 38.20
C ARG A 178 27.95 -16.69 37.65
N ASN A 179 28.02 -16.86 36.33
CA ASN A 179 28.07 -18.17 35.67
C ASN A 179 29.47 -18.70 35.37
N LYS A 180 30.55 -17.97 35.67
CA LYS A 180 31.96 -18.37 35.46
C LYS A 180 32.31 -18.80 34.02
N GLU A 181 31.50 -18.45 33.03
CA GLU A 181 31.84 -18.68 31.63
C GLU A 181 32.80 -17.59 31.15
N GLN A 182 33.96 -17.99 30.64
CA GLN A 182 34.95 -17.09 30.04
C GLN A 182 34.47 -16.60 28.67
N HIS A 183 33.41 -15.80 28.64
CA HIS A 183 33.10 -15.03 27.44
C HIS A 183 34.01 -13.80 27.34
N LYS A 184 34.40 -13.51 26.10
CA LYS A 184 35.36 -12.50 25.72
C LYS A 184 34.86 -11.15 26.24
N LYS A 185 35.56 -10.55 27.22
CA LYS A 185 35.19 -9.29 27.86
C LYS A 185 34.73 -8.27 26.81
N ILE A 186 33.44 -7.94 26.80
CA ILE A 186 32.86 -7.01 25.84
C ILE A 186 33.49 -5.63 26.08
N ASP A 187 34.12 -5.08 25.04
CA ASP A 187 34.65 -3.72 25.11
C ASP A 187 33.49 -2.73 25.04
N GLN A 188 33.04 -2.31 26.23
CA GLN A 188 31.91 -1.41 26.41
C GLN A 188 32.10 -0.07 25.68
N LYS A 189 33.34 0.45 25.67
CA LYS A 189 33.66 1.72 25.00
C LYS A 189 33.54 1.56 23.49
N LYS A 190 34.03 0.44 22.96
CA LYS A 190 33.88 0.11 21.54
C LYS A 190 32.41 -0.03 21.17
N LEU A 191 31.62 -0.81 21.92
CA LEU A 191 30.20 -0.98 21.64
C LEU A 191 29.42 0.35 21.68
N ALA A 192 29.66 1.21 22.67
CA ALA A 192 29.04 2.54 22.73
C ALA A 192 29.33 3.37 21.46
N ASN A 193 30.58 3.37 20.98
CA ASN A 193 30.95 4.04 19.74
C ASN A 193 30.27 3.42 18.50
N TYR A 194 30.03 2.11 18.49
CA TYR A 194 29.29 1.44 17.41
C TYR A 194 27.80 1.78 17.45
N LEU A 195 27.18 1.84 18.62
CA LEU A 195 25.79 2.27 18.76
C LEU A 195 25.60 3.70 18.24
N GLU A 196 26.48 4.62 18.61
CA GLU A 196 26.45 5.99 18.10
C GLU A 196 26.67 6.05 16.58
N SER A 197 27.69 5.36 16.05
CA SER A 197 27.97 5.39 14.61
C SER A 197 26.89 4.71 13.78
N SER A 198 26.27 3.63 14.27
CA SER A 198 25.18 2.94 13.58
C SER A 198 23.95 3.83 13.37
N THR A 199 23.67 4.72 14.33
CA THR A 199 22.50 5.61 14.32
C THR A 199 22.75 6.96 13.65
N ALA A 200 24.01 7.34 13.44
CA ALA A 200 24.40 8.64 12.88
C ALA A 200 23.75 8.95 11.53
N GLN A 201 23.66 7.97 10.61
CA GLN A 201 23.03 8.18 9.30
C GLN A 201 21.54 8.53 9.43
N VAL A 202 20.82 7.89 10.36
CA VAL A 202 19.40 8.16 10.61
C VAL A 202 19.24 9.57 11.15
N MET A 203 20.12 9.97 12.09
CA MET A 203 20.13 11.32 12.65
C MET A 203 20.41 12.40 11.61
N SER A 204 21.41 12.22 10.73
CA SER A 204 21.71 13.16 9.65
C SER A 204 20.55 13.31 8.68
N SER A 205 19.85 12.20 8.39
CA SER A 205 18.67 12.20 7.51
C SER A 205 17.51 12.96 8.15
N TYR A 206 17.27 12.76 9.45
CA TYR A 206 16.26 13.49 10.20
C TYR A 206 16.59 14.99 10.31
N GLN A 207 17.84 15.36 10.62
CA GLN A 207 18.25 16.78 10.74
C GLN A 207 18.03 17.55 9.44
N LYS A 208 18.31 16.92 8.29
CA LYS A 208 18.00 17.51 6.98
C LYS A 208 16.49 17.74 6.84
N MET A 209 15.68 16.74 7.16
CA MET A 209 14.22 16.85 7.09
C MET A 209 13.65 17.89 8.07
N GLU A 210 14.20 17.97 9.28
CA GLU A 210 13.83 18.97 10.29
C GLU A 210 14.09 20.39 9.79
N SER A 211 15.20 20.61 9.07
CA SER A 211 15.48 21.90 8.43
C SER A 211 14.50 22.25 7.30
N ASP A 212 13.84 21.25 6.72
CA ASP A 212 12.85 21.41 5.65
C ASP A 212 11.41 21.58 6.19
N PHE A 213 11.14 21.39 7.49
CA PHE A 213 9.76 21.33 8.04
C PHE A 213 8.91 22.58 7.77
N ILE A 214 9.50 23.78 7.86
CA ILE A 214 8.76 25.02 7.55
C ILE A 214 8.34 25.02 6.09
N SER A 215 9.26 24.70 5.19
CA SER A 215 8.99 24.66 3.76
C SER A 215 7.99 23.55 3.41
N LEU A 216 8.05 22.40 4.09
CA LEU A 216 7.08 21.32 3.94
C LEU A 216 5.67 21.75 4.34
N ALA A 217 5.53 22.50 5.44
CA ALA A 217 4.25 23.04 5.88
C ALA A 217 3.67 24.04 4.86
N ILE A 218 4.50 24.96 4.36
CA ILE A 218 4.11 25.95 3.34
C ILE A 218 3.66 25.23 2.05
N THR A 219 4.47 24.29 1.53
CA THR A 219 4.13 23.54 0.32
C THR A 219 2.84 22.74 0.49
N LYS A 220 2.64 22.12 1.65
CA LYS A 220 1.39 21.42 1.97
C LYS A 220 0.19 22.37 1.89
N GLU A 221 0.25 23.53 2.52
CA GLU A 221 -0.84 24.51 2.50
C GLU A 221 -1.15 24.96 1.07
N SER A 222 -0.13 25.22 0.24
CA SER A 222 -0.31 25.58 -1.17
C SER A 222 -0.96 24.46 -2.00
N ILE A 223 -0.66 23.19 -1.72
CA ILE A 223 -1.34 22.04 -2.38
C ILE A 223 -2.81 21.99 -1.98
N LEU A 224 -3.10 22.12 -0.68
CA LEU A 224 -4.47 22.05 -0.16
C LEU A 224 -5.33 23.25 -0.60
N ALA A 225 -4.70 24.42 -0.80
CA ALA A 225 -5.35 25.62 -1.33
C ALA A 225 -5.57 25.59 -2.85
N ASN A 226 -5.13 24.53 -3.56
CA ASN A 226 -5.10 24.44 -5.03
C ASN A 226 -4.26 25.53 -5.72
N ASP A 227 -3.33 26.17 -4.99
CA ASP A 227 -2.33 27.07 -5.58
C ASP A 227 -1.32 26.29 -6.42
N ILE A 228 -1.03 25.05 -6.00
CA ILE A 228 -0.27 24.05 -6.74
C ILE A 228 -1.26 23.09 -7.37
N LYS A 229 -1.42 23.17 -8.70
CA LYS A 229 -2.40 22.36 -9.42
C LYS A 229 -1.84 20.99 -9.77
N ASN A 230 -0.54 20.86 -10.01
CA ASN A 230 0.10 19.58 -10.28
C ASN A 230 1.27 19.29 -9.34
N ILE A 231 1.46 18.02 -8.96
CA ILE A 231 2.71 17.54 -8.30
C ILE A 231 3.94 17.93 -9.12
N LYS A 232 3.81 18.01 -10.44
CA LYS A 232 4.90 18.46 -11.33
C LYS A 232 5.39 19.87 -10.99
N ASP A 233 4.51 20.73 -10.50
CA ASP A 233 4.83 22.10 -10.09
C ASP A 233 5.58 22.09 -8.74
N ILE A 234 5.46 21.03 -7.93
CA ILE A 234 6.31 20.81 -6.75
C ILE A 234 7.75 20.56 -7.16
N ASN A 235 8.01 19.95 -8.32
CA ASN A 235 9.38 19.78 -8.82
C ASN A 235 10.03 21.11 -9.24
N GLU A 236 9.25 22.18 -9.40
CA GLU A 236 9.73 23.54 -9.69
C GLU A 236 10.02 24.34 -8.42
N THR A 237 9.67 23.82 -7.23
CA THR A 237 10.01 24.47 -5.96
C THR A 237 11.52 24.40 -5.69
N PRO A 238 12.13 25.49 -5.19
CA PRO A 238 13.56 25.54 -4.91
C PRO A 238 13.87 24.78 -3.61
N SER A 239 13.93 23.45 -3.67
CA SER A 239 14.49 22.55 -2.64
C SER A 239 14.19 21.08 -3.00
N ASN A 240 14.87 20.15 -2.33
CA ASN A 240 14.67 18.70 -2.46
C ASN A 240 13.32 18.22 -1.82
N ILE A 241 12.34 19.13 -1.68
CA ILE A 241 11.07 18.93 -0.97
C ILE A 241 10.16 17.96 -1.71
N ALA A 242 10.16 18.01 -3.05
CA ALA A 242 9.42 17.08 -3.88
C ALA A 242 9.71 15.62 -3.53
N GLY A 243 10.93 15.32 -3.06
CA GLY A 243 11.31 13.99 -2.61
C GLY A 243 10.40 13.45 -1.49
N TYR A 244 10.02 14.28 -0.52
CA TYR A 244 9.18 13.84 0.60
C TYR A 244 7.76 13.47 0.15
N PHE A 245 7.15 14.29 -0.72
CA PHE A 245 5.81 14.03 -1.28
C PHE A 245 5.80 12.88 -2.30
N ASN A 246 6.93 12.62 -2.98
CA ASN A 246 7.06 11.52 -3.94
C ASN A 246 7.43 10.16 -3.28
N THR A 247 7.87 10.15 -2.02
CA THR A 247 8.34 8.92 -1.36
C THR A 247 7.20 7.91 -1.24
N PHE A 248 6.00 8.34 -0.89
CA PHE A 248 4.82 7.46 -0.84
C PHE A 248 4.55 6.82 -2.20
N LYS A 249 4.50 7.62 -3.28
CA LYS A 249 4.27 7.12 -4.64
C LYS A 249 5.36 6.12 -5.06
N SER A 250 6.62 6.46 -4.84
CA SER A 250 7.74 5.58 -5.19
C SER A 250 7.63 4.24 -4.46
N THR A 251 7.35 4.26 -3.16
CA THR A 251 7.12 3.04 -2.37
C THR A 251 5.91 2.27 -2.88
N PHE A 252 4.78 2.94 -3.11
CA PHE A 252 3.55 2.31 -3.61
C PHE A 252 3.79 1.62 -4.96
N ASP A 253 4.49 2.28 -5.88
CA ASP A 253 4.84 1.74 -7.18
C ASP A 253 5.75 0.52 -7.03
N ASN A 254 6.80 0.60 -6.22
CA ASN A 254 7.80 -0.46 -6.10
C ASN A 254 7.28 -1.71 -5.38
N LEU A 255 6.38 -1.55 -4.41
CA LEU A 255 5.84 -2.70 -3.67
C LEU A 255 4.89 -3.53 -4.55
N ILE A 256 4.95 -4.85 -4.36
CA ILE A 256 4.04 -5.81 -5.01
C ILE A 256 2.73 -5.85 -4.23
N ARG A 257 2.82 -5.87 -2.90
CA ARG A 257 1.70 -6.05 -1.97
C ARG A 257 1.79 -4.98 -0.87
N PRO A 258 1.58 -3.69 -1.21
CA PRO A 258 1.72 -2.59 -0.26
C PRO A 258 0.73 -2.74 0.91
N ILE A 259 1.12 -2.30 2.09
CA ILE A 259 0.24 -2.20 3.27
C ILE A 259 0.03 -0.73 3.56
N ILE A 260 -1.23 -0.31 3.66
CA ILE A 260 -1.59 1.09 3.92
C ILE A 260 -2.30 1.18 5.26
N GLY A 261 -1.93 2.19 6.03
CA GLY A 261 -2.53 2.51 7.32
C GLY A 261 -3.12 3.92 7.35
N ILE A 262 -4.18 4.08 8.12
CA ILE A 262 -4.74 5.37 8.52
C ILE A 262 -4.39 5.60 9.99
N TYR A 263 -3.56 6.60 10.27
CA TYR A 263 -3.19 6.99 11.61
C TYR A 263 -4.26 7.87 12.22
N ASN A 264 -4.72 7.54 13.44
CA ASN A 264 -5.60 8.40 14.21
C ASN A 264 -4.80 9.04 15.36
N PRO A 265 -4.51 10.36 15.27
CA PRO A 265 -3.74 11.06 16.28
C PRO A 265 -4.40 11.12 17.66
N ASN A 266 -5.73 11.04 17.74
CA ASN A 266 -6.49 11.25 18.97
C ASN A 266 -6.38 10.05 19.93
N ASP A 267 -6.54 8.84 19.39
CA ASP A 267 -6.45 7.60 20.17
C ASP A 267 -5.06 6.96 20.11
N ASN A 268 -4.17 7.47 19.24
CA ASN A 268 -2.88 6.86 18.91
C ASN A 268 -3.07 5.42 18.38
N SER A 269 -3.97 5.28 17.43
CA SER A 269 -4.23 4.02 16.75
C SER A 269 -3.90 4.10 15.26
N VAL A 270 -3.77 2.93 14.64
CA VAL A 270 -3.59 2.77 13.20
C VAL A 270 -4.63 1.78 12.71
N GLU A 271 -5.43 2.18 11.73
CA GLU A 271 -6.28 1.24 11.00
C GLU A 271 -5.54 0.75 9.74
N ILE A 272 -5.35 -0.56 9.61
CA ILE A 272 -4.84 -1.15 8.35
C ILE A 272 -6.02 -1.35 7.39
N ILE A 273 -5.99 -0.65 6.26
CA ILE A 273 -7.05 -0.72 5.26
C ILE A 273 -6.87 -1.93 4.34
N CYS A 274 -7.97 -2.37 3.71
CA CYS A 274 -8.01 -3.56 2.87
C CYS A 274 -7.42 -4.81 3.56
N ARG A 275 -7.60 -4.93 4.89
CA ARG A 275 -7.09 -6.06 5.68
C ARG A 275 -7.65 -7.40 5.22
N ASP A 276 -8.81 -7.39 4.60
CA ASP A 276 -9.41 -8.53 3.93
C ASP A 276 -8.47 -9.14 2.89
N PHE A 277 -7.67 -8.35 2.17
CA PHE A 277 -6.66 -8.85 1.22
C PHE A 277 -5.38 -9.40 1.86
N ILE A 278 -5.26 -9.31 3.19
CA ILE A 278 -4.04 -9.64 3.93
C ILE A 278 -4.29 -10.78 4.92
N ASP A 279 -5.40 -10.72 5.66
CA ASP A 279 -5.80 -11.71 6.65
C ASP A 279 -6.54 -12.86 5.98
N LYS A 280 -5.85 -13.99 5.82
CA LYS A 280 -6.38 -15.21 5.21
C LYS A 280 -7.63 -15.76 5.91
N THR A 281 -7.86 -15.41 7.17
CA THR A 281 -9.08 -15.83 7.88
C THR A 281 -10.33 -15.11 7.37
N LEU A 282 -10.15 -14.02 6.62
CA LEU A 282 -11.22 -13.25 5.99
C LEU A 282 -11.45 -13.65 4.53
N TYR A 283 -10.74 -14.67 4.01
CA TYR A 283 -10.89 -15.17 2.65
C TYR A 283 -12.08 -16.12 2.59
N VAL A 284 -13.28 -15.54 2.58
CA VAL A 284 -14.56 -16.25 2.60
C VAL A 284 -15.37 -15.86 1.36
N GLU A 285 -16.25 -16.75 0.88
CA GLU A 285 -17.05 -16.53 -0.35
C GLU A 285 -17.95 -15.29 -0.25
N GLU A 286 -18.39 -14.94 0.97
CA GLU A 286 -19.19 -13.75 1.23
C GLU A 286 -18.44 -12.44 1.00
N ASN A 287 -17.10 -12.46 0.99
CA ASN A 287 -16.32 -11.27 0.73
C ASN A 287 -16.19 -11.04 -0.79
N LYS A 288 -17.11 -10.22 -1.30
CA LYS A 288 -17.24 -9.88 -2.73
C LYS A 288 -16.08 -9.01 -3.28
N ARG A 289 -15.15 -8.56 -2.43
CA ARG A 289 -14.00 -7.73 -2.84
C ARG A 289 -12.83 -8.55 -3.37
N PHE A 290 -12.80 -9.87 -3.21
CA PHE A 290 -11.67 -10.66 -3.73
C PHE A 290 -11.72 -10.85 -5.25
N LEU A 291 -10.51 -10.90 -5.82
CA LEU A 291 -10.28 -11.45 -7.16
C LEU A 291 -10.31 -12.99 -7.06
N ASP A 292 -11.34 -13.61 -7.63
CA ASP A 292 -11.37 -15.07 -7.79
C ASP A 292 -10.92 -15.47 -9.18
N ILE A 293 -10.04 -16.46 -9.26
CA ILE A 293 -9.69 -17.10 -10.54
C ILE A 293 -10.55 -18.35 -10.66
N LYS A 294 -11.54 -18.33 -11.56
CA LYS A 294 -12.47 -19.47 -11.74
C LYS A 294 -11.87 -20.56 -12.62
N SER A 295 -11.17 -20.17 -13.67
CA SER A 295 -10.52 -21.13 -14.56
C SER A 295 -9.38 -20.53 -15.36
N ILE A 296 -8.37 -21.35 -15.64
CA ILE A 296 -7.35 -21.09 -16.65
C ILE A 296 -7.41 -22.23 -17.65
N SER A 297 -7.92 -21.96 -18.86
CA SER A 297 -8.00 -22.93 -19.94
C SER A 297 -6.74 -22.85 -20.79
N ARG A 298 -6.04 -23.97 -20.94
CA ARG A 298 -4.88 -24.11 -21.85
C ARG A 298 -5.27 -24.52 -23.26
N ASN A 299 -6.55 -24.74 -23.53
CA ASN A 299 -7.03 -25.01 -24.88
C ASN A 299 -6.74 -23.77 -25.74
N SER A 300 -6.38 -23.94 -27.00
CA SER A 300 -6.14 -22.80 -27.90
C SER A 300 -7.48 -22.18 -28.32
N PRO A 301 -7.71 -20.86 -28.14
CA PRO A 301 -6.83 -19.88 -27.48
C PRO A 301 -6.93 -19.94 -25.96
N LEU A 302 -5.78 -19.72 -25.30
CA LEU A 302 -5.70 -19.72 -23.84
C LEU A 302 -6.66 -18.69 -23.25
N ALA A 303 -7.45 -19.10 -22.26
CA ALA A 303 -8.45 -18.25 -21.64
C ALA A 303 -8.27 -18.20 -20.12
N VAL A 304 -8.42 -17.01 -19.54
CA VAL A 304 -8.42 -16.76 -18.09
C VAL A 304 -9.77 -16.19 -17.71
N CYS A 305 -10.49 -16.88 -16.82
CA CYS A 305 -11.76 -16.42 -16.28
C CYS A 305 -11.57 -15.98 -14.83
N VAL A 306 -11.82 -14.71 -14.56
CA VAL A 306 -11.74 -14.12 -13.22
C VAL A 306 -13.07 -13.50 -12.81
N VAL A 307 -13.29 -13.43 -11.50
CA VAL A 307 -14.39 -12.70 -10.88
C VAL A 307 -13.82 -11.57 -10.04
N LEU A 308 -14.33 -10.37 -10.26
CA LEU A 308 -13.83 -9.12 -9.71
C LEU A 308 -14.96 -8.37 -8.99
N GLY A 309 -14.65 -7.66 -7.91
CA GLY A 309 -15.55 -6.65 -7.36
C GLY A 309 -15.60 -5.38 -8.25
N VAL A 310 -16.58 -4.50 -7.98
CA VAL A 310 -16.79 -3.24 -8.74
C VAL A 310 -15.56 -2.31 -8.76
N GLY A 311 -14.68 -2.35 -7.76
CA GLY A 311 -13.44 -1.56 -7.81
C GLY A 311 -12.45 -2.04 -8.88
N GLY A 312 -12.54 -3.30 -9.33
CA GLY A 312 -11.79 -3.84 -10.47
C GLY A 312 -12.40 -3.47 -11.81
N LEU A 313 -13.71 -3.30 -11.87
CA LEU A 313 -14.41 -2.79 -13.04
C LEU A 313 -13.91 -1.39 -13.40
N THR A 314 -13.78 -0.46 -12.45
CA THR A 314 -13.30 0.89 -12.79
C THR A 314 -11.92 0.87 -13.44
N PHE A 315 -11.03 0.00 -12.96
CA PHE A 315 -9.70 -0.20 -13.51
C PHE A 315 -9.68 -0.86 -14.89
N LEU A 316 -10.47 -1.93 -15.08
CA LEU A 316 -10.48 -2.67 -16.35
C LEU A 316 -11.41 -2.05 -17.39
N SER A 317 -12.37 -1.23 -16.98
CA SER A 317 -13.42 -0.66 -17.84
C SER A 317 -12.81 0.09 -19.01
N ARG A 318 -11.80 0.94 -18.77
CA ARG A 318 -11.13 1.69 -19.83
C ARG A 318 -10.46 0.78 -20.86
N HIS A 319 -9.87 -0.33 -20.40
CA HIS A 319 -9.19 -1.29 -21.27
C HIS A 319 -10.17 -2.17 -22.04
N ILE A 320 -11.26 -2.56 -21.37
CA ILE A 320 -12.36 -3.28 -21.99
C ILE A 320 -13.01 -2.40 -23.05
N THR A 321 -13.31 -1.13 -22.74
CA THR A 321 -13.87 -0.17 -23.70
C THR A 321 -12.97 0.00 -24.92
N VAL A 322 -11.66 0.19 -24.73
CA VAL A 322 -10.72 0.29 -25.87
C VAL A 322 -10.68 -1.00 -26.70
N ALA A 323 -10.63 -2.16 -26.07
CA ALA A 323 -10.65 -3.45 -26.77
C ALA A 323 -11.97 -3.68 -27.55
N LEU A 324 -13.09 -3.24 -26.98
CA LEU A 324 -14.40 -3.30 -27.61
C LEU A 324 -14.52 -2.30 -28.78
N ASP A 325 -14.01 -1.08 -28.63
CA ASP A 325 -13.97 -0.06 -29.67
C ASP A 325 -13.10 -0.50 -30.86
N GLU A 326 -11.92 -1.10 -30.59
CA GLU A 326 -11.08 -1.69 -31.64
C GLU A 326 -11.80 -2.81 -32.40
N ARG A 327 -12.58 -3.65 -31.68
CA ARG A 327 -13.41 -4.69 -32.30
C ARG A 327 -14.51 -4.10 -33.18
N LEU A 328 -15.19 -3.03 -32.73
CA LEU A 328 -16.22 -2.33 -33.51
C LEU A 328 -15.62 -1.69 -34.77
N LEU A 329 -14.48 -1.00 -34.65
CA LEU A 329 -13.81 -0.34 -35.77
C LEU A 329 -13.34 -1.33 -36.84
N ARG A 330 -12.76 -2.48 -36.45
CA ARG A 330 -12.36 -3.53 -37.40
C ARG A 330 -13.55 -4.19 -38.07
N LYS A 331 -14.65 -4.42 -37.34
CA LYS A 331 -15.90 -4.96 -37.89
C LYS A 331 -16.55 -4.01 -38.88
N GLN A 332 -16.49 -2.70 -38.64
CA GLN A 332 -16.96 -1.67 -39.59
C GLN A 332 -16.08 -1.61 -40.85
N GLN A 333 -14.78 -1.89 -40.72
CA GLN A 333 -13.83 -1.92 -41.85
C GLN A 333 -13.89 -3.24 -42.64
N ALA A 334 -14.26 -4.35 -42.00
CA ALA A 334 -14.50 -5.64 -42.64
C ALA A 334 -15.96 -5.71 -43.11
N GLU A 335 -16.27 -5.13 -44.27
CA GLU A 335 -17.59 -5.21 -44.92
C GLU A 335 -18.05 -6.66 -45.14
N SER A 336 -18.64 -7.32 -44.14
CA SER A 336 -19.29 -8.63 -44.27
C SER A 336 -20.13 -8.95 -43.03
N ALA A 337 -21.44 -8.85 -43.17
CA ALA A 337 -22.49 -9.51 -42.38
C ALA A 337 -22.13 -9.83 -40.90
N VAL A 338 -22.18 -8.81 -40.04
CA VAL A 338 -22.12 -9.04 -38.59
C VAL A 338 -23.51 -9.43 -38.07
N ASN A 339 -23.54 -10.45 -37.24
CA ASN A 339 -24.71 -10.89 -36.49
C ASN A 339 -25.13 -9.74 -35.55
N ILE A 340 -26.26 -9.08 -35.84
CA ILE A 340 -26.81 -7.92 -35.08
C ILE A 340 -26.83 -8.18 -33.56
N SER A 341 -26.98 -9.44 -33.16
CA SER A 341 -26.96 -9.92 -31.77
C SER A 341 -25.65 -9.62 -31.03
N GLU A 342 -24.48 -9.75 -31.65
CA GLU A 342 -23.19 -9.55 -30.97
C GLU A 342 -22.88 -8.07 -30.73
N GLU A 343 -23.29 -7.19 -31.66
CA GLU A 343 -23.13 -5.74 -31.48
C GLU A 343 -24.06 -5.21 -30.37
N HIS A 344 -25.28 -5.75 -30.29
CA HIS A 344 -26.18 -5.47 -29.18
C HIS A 344 -25.61 -5.95 -27.84
N GLU A 345 -25.06 -7.18 -27.78
CA GLU A 345 -24.41 -7.68 -26.55
C GLU A 345 -23.24 -6.79 -26.09
N ILE A 346 -22.43 -6.27 -27.02
CA ILE A 346 -21.31 -5.35 -26.70
C ILE A 346 -21.85 -4.01 -26.19
N ALA A 347 -22.86 -3.44 -26.85
CA ALA A 347 -23.47 -2.17 -26.45
C ALA A 347 -24.15 -2.27 -25.08
N ASP A 348 -24.84 -3.39 -24.81
CA ASP A 348 -25.48 -3.67 -23.53
C ASP A 348 -24.45 -3.79 -22.40
N LEU A 349 -23.35 -4.53 -22.63
CA LEU A 349 -22.23 -4.61 -21.68
C LEU A 349 -21.62 -3.23 -21.39
N MET A 350 -21.44 -2.39 -22.41
CA MET A 350 -20.93 -1.02 -22.21
C MET A 350 -21.91 -0.18 -21.40
N SER A 351 -23.21 -0.32 -21.62
CA SER A 351 -24.24 0.38 -20.85
C SER A 351 -24.24 -0.08 -19.38
N GLU A 352 -24.13 -1.38 -19.12
CA GLU A 352 -24.08 -1.93 -17.77
C GLU A 352 -22.83 -1.49 -17.00
N ILE A 353 -21.66 -1.47 -17.65
CA ILE A 353 -20.42 -0.95 -17.03
C ILE A 353 -20.57 0.52 -16.69
N LYS A 354 -21.08 1.34 -17.63
CA LYS A 354 -21.29 2.78 -17.41
C LYS A 354 -22.25 3.02 -16.26
N GLN A 355 -23.38 2.32 -16.23
CA GLN A 355 -24.36 2.43 -15.16
C GLN A 355 -23.75 2.04 -13.80
N ALA A 356 -23.00 0.94 -13.72
CA ALA A 356 -22.35 0.52 -12.48
C ALA A 356 -21.30 1.52 -11.98
N ILE A 357 -20.61 2.22 -12.89
CA ILE A 357 -19.66 3.29 -12.56
C ILE A 357 -20.42 4.55 -12.11
N GLU A 358 -21.44 4.97 -12.85
CA GLU A 358 -22.25 6.15 -12.54
C GLU A 358 -23.00 6.00 -11.20
N GLU A 359 -23.56 4.83 -10.89
CA GLU A 359 -24.17 4.54 -9.59
C GLU A 359 -23.15 4.63 -8.45
N ARG A 360 -21.88 4.28 -8.71
CA ARG A 360 -20.81 4.44 -7.73
C ARG A 360 -20.38 5.90 -7.58
N GLU A 361 -20.33 6.67 -8.66
CA GLU A 361 -19.91 8.07 -8.66
C GLU A 361 -20.98 9.00 -8.08
N ASN A 362 -22.26 8.79 -8.39
CA ASN A 362 -23.38 9.59 -7.87
C ASN A 362 -23.58 9.46 -6.35
N ASN A 363 -23.04 8.41 -5.74
CA ASN A 363 -23.05 8.20 -4.29
C ASN A 363 -21.83 8.82 -3.58
N LYS A 364 -20.92 9.49 -4.29
CA LYS A 364 -19.81 10.24 -3.70
C LYS A 364 -20.24 11.69 -3.44
N GLU A 365 -20.34 12.09 -2.17
CA GLU A 365 -20.11 13.50 -1.82
C GLU A 365 -18.61 13.77 -2.04
N ILE A 366 -18.28 14.44 -3.15
CA ILE A 366 -16.89 14.77 -3.48
C ILE A 366 -16.49 15.99 -2.65
N ASN A 367 -15.73 15.73 -1.58
CA ASN A 367 -15.10 16.77 -0.75
C ASN A 367 -13.58 16.87 -0.99
N ILE A 368 -13.08 16.29 -2.08
CA ILE A 368 -11.66 16.21 -2.41
C ILE A 368 -11.25 17.45 -3.23
N THR A 369 -10.08 18.03 -2.93
CA THR A 369 -9.51 19.12 -3.74
C THR A 369 -8.97 18.59 -5.08
N ASP A 370 -9.02 19.40 -6.14
CA ASP A 370 -8.45 19.06 -7.46
C ASP A 370 -7.02 18.50 -7.36
N ALA A 371 -6.16 19.11 -6.54
CA ALA A 371 -4.79 18.64 -6.34
C ALA A 371 -4.72 17.25 -5.69
N THR A 372 -5.61 16.95 -4.74
CA THR A 372 -5.67 15.62 -4.11
C THR A 372 -6.17 14.57 -5.09
N GLN A 373 -7.14 14.93 -5.92
CA GLN A 373 -7.63 14.09 -6.99
C GLN A 373 -6.52 13.76 -8.00
N ASP A 374 -5.74 14.78 -8.41
CA ASP A 374 -4.59 14.59 -9.29
C ASP A 374 -3.52 13.65 -8.69
N ILE A 375 -3.30 13.68 -7.37
CA ILE A 375 -2.39 12.73 -6.70
C ILE A 375 -2.90 11.29 -6.85
N LEU A 376 -4.19 11.05 -6.59
CA LEU A 376 -4.79 9.73 -6.71
C LEU A 376 -4.79 9.24 -8.15
N ASP A 377 -5.11 10.11 -9.11
CA ASP A 377 -5.12 9.77 -10.53
C ASP A 377 -3.70 9.50 -11.05
N ASN A 378 -2.68 10.19 -10.53
CA ASN A 378 -1.28 9.89 -10.81
C ASN A 378 -0.86 8.51 -10.30
N LEU A 379 -1.31 8.09 -9.11
CA LEU A 379 -1.08 6.75 -8.58
C LEU A 379 -1.81 5.67 -9.40
N ARG A 380 -3.06 5.95 -9.76
CA ARG A 380 -3.93 5.06 -10.53
C ARG A 380 -3.34 4.82 -11.93
N ARG A 381 -2.96 5.88 -12.64
CA ARG A 381 -2.33 5.80 -13.97
C ARG A 381 -1.06 4.94 -13.96
N GLY A 382 -0.17 5.12 -12.98
CA GLY A 382 1.05 4.32 -12.89
C GLY A 382 0.80 2.82 -12.68
N ASN A 383 -0.28 2.47 -11.99
CA ASN A 383 -0.72 1.09 -11.82
C ASN A 383 -1.36 0.53 -13.11
N GLU A 384 -2.18 1.34 -13.80
CA GLU A 384 -2.80 1.04 -15.10
C GLU A 384 -1.77 0.76 -16.19
N GLU A 385 -0.81 1.66 -16.40
CA GLU A 385 0.20 1.53 -17.45
C GLU A 385 0.96 0.20 -17.36
N ARG A 386 1.35 -0.20 -16.15
CA ARG A 386 2.07 -1.47 -15.91
C ARG A 386 1.21 -2.70 -16.20
N PHE A 387 -0.07 -2.65 -15.86
CA PHE A 387 -0.99 -3.73 -16.19
C PHE A 387 -1.21 -3.84 -17.70
N ILE A 388 -1.43 -2.71 -18.37
CA ILE A 388 -1.63 -2.67 -19.83
C ILE A 388 -0.43 -3.26 -20.55
N GLU A 389 0.78 -2.82 -20.22
CA GLU A 389 2.02 -3.34 -20.80
C GLU A 389 2.08 -4.85 -20.62
N ASN A 390 1.81 -5.34 -19.40
CA ASN A 390 1.84 -6.76 -19.11
C ASN A 390 0.74 -7.57 -19.84
N ALA A 391 -0.48 -7.05 -19.90
CA ALA A 391 -1.59 -7.69 -20.59
C ALA A 391 -1.37 -7.73 -22.11
N LYS A 392 -0.73 -6.71 -22.70
CA LYS A 392 -0.29 -6.69 -24.10
C LYS A 392 0.80 -7.72 -24.36
N ASP A 393 1.84 -7.77 -23.51
CA ASP A 393 2.97 -8.71 -23.66
C ASP A 393 2.52 -10.17 -23.63
N TYR A 394 1.52 -10.47 -22.80
CA TYR A 394 0.92 -11.80 -22.71
C TYR A 394 -0.24 -12.00 -23.68
N GLY A 395 -0.55 -11.02 -24.53
CA GLY A 395 -1.55 -11.11 -25.58
C GLY A 395 -3.00 -11.20 -25.09
N PHE A 396 -3.30 -10.80 -23.84
CA PHE A 396 -4.65 -10.83 -23.27
C PHE A 396 -5.44 -9.53 -23.48
N LEU A 397 -4.76 -8.45 -23.89
CA LEU A 397 -5.42 -7.20 -24.26
C LEU A 397 -5.65 -7.19 -25.78
N ASN A 398 -6.77 -7.77 -26.19
CA ASN A 398 -7.18 -7.91 -27.59
C ASN A 398 -8.70 -7.92 -27.75
N GLU A 399 -9.16 -8.00 -29.00
CA GLU A 399 -10.58 -8.03 -29.41
C GLU A 399 -11.38 -9.26 -28.93
N HIS A 400 -10.71 -10.32 -28.47
CA HIS A 400 -11.32 -11.54 -27.94
C HIS A 400 -11.52 -11.51 -26.41
N ALA A 401 -11.15 -10.43 -25.73
CA ALA A 401 -11.54 -10.21 -24.34
C ALA A 401 -13.07 -10.05 -24.25
N ILE A 402 -13.73 -10.93 -23.50
CA ILE A 402 -15.18 -10.93 -23.31
C ILE A 402 -15.46 -10.63 -21.83
N LEU A 403 -16.08 -9.49 -21.57
CA LEU A 403 -16.64 -9.21 -20.24
C LEU A 403 -18.05 -9.79 -20.16
N LYS A 404 -18.37 -10.46 -19.06
CA LYS A 404 -19.74 -10.82 -18.69
C LYS A 404 -20.03 -10.27 -17.30
N VAL A 405 -20.71 -9.13 -17.25
CA VAL A 405 -21.22 -8.61 -15.99
C VAL A 405 -22.38 -9.52 -15.58
N ARG A 406 -22.35 -10.04 -14.35
CA ARG A 406 -23.46 -10.83 -13.80
C ARG A 406 -23.66 -10.38 -12.36
N LYS A 407 -24.84 -9.85 -12.04
CA LYS A 407 -25.22 -9.65 -10.64
C LYS A 407 -25.25 -11.02 -9.96
N GLU A 408 -24.39 -11.24 -8.96
CA GLU A 408 -24.53 -12.42 -8.10
C GLU A 408 -25.70 -12.16 -7.14
N ALA A 409 -26.67 -13.07 -7.17
CA ALA A 409 -27.95 -12.97 -6.46
C ALA A 409 -27.80 -13.16 -4.94
#